data_AF-K2R6I0-F1
#
_entry.id   AF-K2R6I0-F1
#
_cell.length_a   1.000
_cell.length_b   1.000
_cell.length_c   1.000
_cell.angle_alpha   90.00
_cell.angle_beta   90.00
_cell.angle_gamma   90.00
#
_symmetry.space_group_name_H-M   'P 1'
#
loop_
_entity.id
_entity.type
_entity.pdbx_description
1 polymer ?
#
loop_
_entity_poly.entity_id
_entity_poly.type
_entity_poly.pdbx_seq_one_letter_code
_entity_poly.pdbx_strand_id
1 'polypeptide(L)'
;MGAWDERGGQGGRGWGKRAPTHLCIVPWNARMDGRREFRVFVPPAMGSSRSESGEGTRGLRIAAISQYRWHEAYRAPWDGVGVEKTARRLVEGAERLLREIVAFAARLNWQGEGDDIVKETLLHVLEERGFAFDVVAMGEGAGGGGDDDGDYEVQLVELNPFGATTGCGSLLFHWIKDAGVLYGLEEED
;
A
#
# COMPACT_ATOMS: atom_id res chain seq x y z
N MET A 1 20.78 -5.03 11.50
CA MET A 1 20.45 -3.81 10.74
C MET A 1 21.75 -3.10 10.44
N GLY A 2 22.15 -3.05 9.16
CA GLY A 2 23.41 -2.45 8.73
C GLY A 2 23.29 -0.92 8.67
N ALA A 3 24.36 -0.24 9.03
CA ALA A 3 24.48 1.21 8.94
C ALA A 3 24.48 1.68 7.47
N TRP A 4 23.78 2.79 7.21
CA TRP A 4 23.77 3.48 5.94
C TRP A 4 25.12 4.20 5.75
N ASP A 5 25.85 3.91 4.66
CA ASP A 5 27.14 4.57 4.34
C ASP A 5 26.90 5.76 3.40
N GLU A 6 27.32 6.95 3.82
CA GLU A 6 27.04 8.26 3.19
C GLU A 6 28.04 8.66 2.09
N ARG A 7 28.89 7.76 1.58
CA ARG A 7 29.98 8.15 0.66
C ARG A 7 29.76 7.69 -0.79
N GLY A 8 28.83 8.36 -1.47
CA GLY A 8 28.62 8.28 -2.92
C GLY A 8 29.45 9.30 -3.73
N GLY A 9 30.64 8.87 -4.18
CA GLY A 9 31.31 9.24 -5.45
C GLY A 9 31.41 10.72 -5.86
N GLN A 10 32.63 11.28 -5.75
CA GLN A 10 33.06 12.43 -6.56
C GLN A 10 33.47 11.94 -7.96
N GLY A 11 32.82 12.42 -9.02
CA GLY A 11 33.30 12.22 -10.39
C GLY A 11 32.30 12.65 -11.47
N GLY A 12 32.70 13.61 -12.32
CA GLY A 12 32.21 13.77 -13.69
C GLY A 12 30.95 14.61 -13.90
N ARG A 13 31.13 15.82 -14.47
CA ARG A 13 30.05 16.63 -15.05
C ARG A 13 29.41 15.90 -16.25
N GLY A 14 28.08 15.82 -16.30
CA GLY A 14 27.36 15.65 -17.58
C GLY A 14 26.16 14.71 -17.63
N TRP A 15 25.92 13.86 -16.62
CA TRP A 15 24.69 13.07 -16.49
C TRP A 15 24.29 13.17 -15.03
N GLY A 16 23.02 13.49 -14.74
CA GLY A 16 22.53 13.56 -13.35
C GLY A 16 23.00 12.32 -12.58
N LYS A 17 23.55 12.51 -11.38
CA LYS A 17 24.09 11.40 -10.58
C LYS A 17 22.99 10.34 -10.47
N ARG A 18 23.20 9.18 -11.09
CA ARG A 18 22.25 8.07 -10.95
C ARG A 18 22.16 7.72 -9.47
N ALA A 19 20.95 7.65 -8.95
CA ALA A 19 20.72 7.13 -7.62
C ALA A 19 21.36 5.73 -7.51
N PRO A 20 22.02 5.40 -6.39
CA PRO A 20 22.61 4.09 -6.18
C PRO A 20 21.55 2.98 -6.32
N THR A 21 21.87 1.94 -7.08
CA THR A 21 21.02 0.75 -7.22
C THR A 21 21.20 -0.16 -6.01
N HIS A 22 20.09 -0.58 -5.40
CA HIS A 22 20.09 -1.47 -4.25
C HIS A 22 19.49 -2.83 -4.63
N LEU A 23 20.09 -3.92 -4.16
CA LEU A 23 19.55 -5.27 -4.27
C LEU A 23 18.99 -5.68 -2.91
N CYS A 24 17.68 -5.91 -2.84
CA CYS A 24 17.01 -6.48 -1.67
C CYS A 24 16.64 -7.93 -1.98
N ILE A 25 17.06 -8.87 -1.13
CA ILE A 25 16.68 -10.29 -1.22
C ILE A 25 15.85 -10.61 0.02
N VAL A 26 14.56 -10.84 -0.19
CA VAL A 26 13.63 -11.23 0.88
C VAL A 26 13.65 -12.76 1.00
N PRO A 27 13.75 -13.34 2.22
CA PRO A 27 13.68 -14.78 2.41
C PRO A 27 12.37 -15.37 1.88
N TRP A 28 12.46 -16.54 1.26
CA TRP A 28 11.28 -17.28 0.83
C TRP A 28 10.38 -17.63 2.04
N ASN A 29 9.09 -17.36 1.93
CA ASN A 29 8.09 -17.74 2.93
C ASN A 29 7.00 -18.58 2.26
N ALA A 30 6.97 -19.87 2.56
CA ALA A 30 6.01 -20.81 1.97
C ALA A 30 4.54 -20.52 2.31
N ARG A 31 4.28 -19.66 3.31
CA ARG A 31 2.93 -19.21 3.66
C ARG A 31 2.42 -18.10 2.72
N MET A 32 3.29 -17.44 1.96
CA MET A 32 2.90 -16.43 0.98
C MET A 32 2.38 -17.12 -0.29
N ASP A 33 1.06 -17.06 -0.49
CA ASP A 33 0.41 -17.50 -1.71
C ASP A 33 -0.08 -16.27 -2.48
N GLY A 34 0.46 -16.05 -3.68
CA GLY A 34 0.08 -14.91 -4.54
C GLY A 34 -1.39 -14.93 -4.99
N ARG A 35 -2.13 -16.03 -4.77
CA ARG A 35 -3.60 -16.05 -4.94
C ARG A 35 -4.35 -15.34 -3.81
N ARG A 36 -3.67 -15.13 -2.68
CA ARG A 36 -4.17 -14.43 -1.48
C ARG A 36 -3.60 -13.01 -1.38
N GLU A 37 -3.06 -12.49 -2.48
CA GLU A 37 -2.49 -11.16 -2.59
C GLU A 37 -3.49 -10.16 -3.15
N PHE A 38 -3.44 -8.94 -2.62
CA PHE A 38 -4.33 -7.84 -2.95
C PHE A 38 -3.57 -6.53 -3.02
N ARG A 39 -4.06 -5.60 -3.84
CA ARG A 39 -3.61 -4.21 -3.84
C ARG A 39 -4.62 -3.33 -3.15
N VAL A 40 -4.14 -2.47 -2.28
CA VAL A 40 -4.90 -1.45 -1.56
C VAL A 40 -4.57 -0.09 -2.16
N PHE A 41 -5.61 0.67 -2.52
CA PHE A 41 -5.48 1.99 -3.15
C PHE A 41 -5.76 3.10 -2.14
N VAL A 42 -4.83 4.04 -2.02
CA VAL A 42 -4.90 5.19 -1.11
C VAL A 42 -4.69 6.47 -1.94
N PRO A 43 -5.77 7.11 -2.41
CA PRO A 43 -5.64 8.28 -3.27
C PRO A 43 -5.06 9.49 -2.52
N PRO A 44 -4.60 10.52 -3.25
CA PRO A 44 -4.26 11.81 -2.68
C PRO A 44 -5.35 12.36 -1.76
N ALA A 45 -4.96 12.93 -0.63
CA ALA A 45 -5.90 13.53 0.33
C ALA A 45 -6.66 14.74 -0.26
N MET A 46 -6.15 15.36 -1.33
CA MET A 46 -6.83 16.46 -2.04
C MET A 46 -7.99 16.00 -2.93
N GLY A 47 -8.04 14.72 -3.30
CA GLY A 47 -9.12 14.14 -4.12
C GLY A 47 -10.36 13.76 -3.30
N SER A 48 -10.17 13.41 -2.03
CA SER A 48 -11.28 13.12 -1.10
C SER A 48 -12.08 14.40 -0.85
N SER A 49 -13.35 14.43 -1.24
CA SER A 49 -14.20 15.62 -1.09
C SER A 49 -14.16 16.16 0.35
N ARG A 50 -14.18 17.49 0.47
CA ARG A 50 -14.34 18.21 1.75
C ARG A 50 -15.60 17.69 2.44
N SER A 51 -15.45 16.96 3.54
CA SER A 51 -16.52 16.90 4.53
C SER A 51 -16.70 18.32 5.07
N GLU A 52 -17.81 18.98 4.72
CA GLU A 52 -18.13 20.35 5.18
C GLU A 52 -18.44 20.41 6.70
N SER A 53 -18.56 19.25 7.36
CA SER A 53 -18.53 19.12 8.81
C SER A 53 -17.09 19.19 9.31
N GLY A 54 -16.64 20.40 9.63
CA GLY A 54 -15.32 20.67 10.18
C GLY A 54 -15.07 19.96 11.51
N GLU A 55 -14.50 18.76 11.44
CA GLU A 55 -13.62 18.10 12.44
C GLU A 55 -13.24 16.67 11.98
N GLY A 56 -13.10 16.45 10.66
CA GLY A 56 -12.58 15.20 10.09
C GLY A 56 -11.16 15.41 9.57
N THR A 57 -10.21 14.63 10.06
CA THR A 57 -8.80 14.68 9.65
C THR A 57 -8.69 14.64 8.11
N ARG A 58 -8.07 15.67 7.51
CA ARG A 58 -7.49 15.55 6.16
C ARG A 58 -6.51 14.38 6.22
N GLY A 59 -6.90 13.23 5.68
CA GLY A 59 -6.19 12.00 5.96
C GLY A 59 -6.24 11.06 4.77
N LEU A 60 -5.14 10.35 4.60
CA LEU A 60 -5.04 9.20 3.72
C LEU A 60 -6.08 8.16 4.13
N ARG A 61 -6.88 7.68 3.16
CA ARG A 61 -7.90 6.65 3.36
C ARG A 61 -7.82 5.59 2.28
N ILE A 62 -8.21 4.37 2.60
CA ILE A 62 -8.36 3.32 1.59
C ILE A 62 -9.60 3.65 0.77
N ALA A 63 -9.45 3.71 -0.55
CA ALA A 63 -10.56 3.91 -1.48
C ALA A 63 -11.03 2.58 -2.10
N ALA A 64 -10.10 1.63 -2.29
CA ALA A 64 -10.42 0.35 -2.89
C ALA A 64 -9.40 -0.73 -2.53
N ILE A 65 -9.82 -1.99 -2.61
CA ILE A 65 -8.96 -3.17 -2.53
C ILE A 65 -9.26 -4.09 -3.72
N SER A 66 -8.22 -4.57 -4.41
CA SER A 66 -8.35 -5.41 -5.60
C SER A 66 -7.54 -6.68 -5.49
N GLN A 67 -8.07 -7.81 -5.95
CA GLN A 67 -7.30 -9.05 -6.08
C GLN A 67 -6.12 -8.85 -7.04
N TYR A 68 -4.92 -9.21 -6.60
CA TYR A 68 -3.71 -9.01 -7.39
C TYR A 68 -3.69 -9.86 -8.67
N ARG A 69 -4.05 -11.14 -8.55
CA ARG A 69 -4.18 -12.04 -9.71
C ARG A 69 -5.51 -11.86 -10.43
N TRP A 70 -5.74 -10.67 -10.98
CA TRP A 70 -6.97 -10.29 -11.69
C TRP A 70 -7.36 -11.21 -12.87
N HIS A 71 -6.39 -11.92 -13.44
CA HIS A 71 -6.61 -12.87 -14.54
C HIS A 71 -7.02 -14.27 -14.07
N GLU A 72 -6.96 -14.55 -12.76
CA GLU A 72 -7.42 -15.80 -12.15
C GLU A 72 -8.72 -15.56 -11.38
N ALA A 73 -9.69 -16.46 -11.51
CA ALA A 73 -10.91 -16.40 -10.71
C ALA A 73 -10.58 -16.44 -9.21
N TYR A 74 -11.23 -15.57 -8.43
CA TYR A 74 -11.14 -15.62 -6.97
C TYR A 74 -11.69 -16.96 -6.46
N ARG A 75 -10.86 -17.72 -5.76
CA ARG A 75 -11.23 -19.04 -5.22
C ARG A 75 -11.22 -19.03 -3.71
N ALA A 76 -12.32 -18.63 -3.11
CA ALA A 76 -12.60 -18.80 -1.69
C ALA A 76 -13.64 -19.93 -1.49
N PRO A 77 -13.75 -20.52 -0.29
CA PRO A 77 -12.95 -20.24 0.91
C PRO A 77 -11.56 -20.89 0.82
N TRP A 78 -10.51 -20.19 1.27
CA TRP A 78 -9.15 -20.75 1.25
C TRP A 78 -8.92 -21.80 2.32
N ASP A 79 -9.60 -21.66 3.47
CA ASP A 79 -9.46 -22.52 4.64
C ASP A 79 -10.84 -22.72 5.33
N GLY A 80 -11.92 -22.85 4.54
CA GLY A 80 -13.30 -22.91 5.06
C GLY A 80 -13.90 -21.56 5.48
N VAL A 81 -13.09 -20.50 5.51
CA VAL A 81 -13.51 -19.11 5.80
C VAL A 81 -14.22 -18.48 4.59
N GLY A 82 -15.49 -18.10 4.76
CA GLY A 82 -16.30 -17.45 3.71
C GLY A 82 -15.70 -16.15 3.15
N VAL A 83 -16.19 -15.74 1.99
CA VAL A 83 -15.71 -14.55 1.25
C VAL A 83 -15.85 -13.29 2.09
N GLU A 84 -16.96 -13.14 2.82
CA GLU A 84 -17.30 -11.95 3.60
C GLU A 84 -16.37 -11.80 4.80
N LYS A 85 -16.09 -12.90 5.51
CA LYS A 85 -15.08 -12.91 6.59
C LYS A 85 -13.68 -12.66 6.02
N THR A 86 -13.43 -13.09 4.77
CA THR A 86 -12.17 -12.80 4.10
C THR A 86 -12.01 -11.30 3.80
N ALA A 87 -13.01 -10.71 3.16
CA ALA A 87 -13.05 -9.28 2.88
C ALA A 87 -12.91 -8.43 4.15
N ARG A 88 -13.63 -8.78 5.23
CA ARG A 88 -13.59 -8.04 6.49
C ARG A 88 -12.19 -7.95 7.07
N ARG A 89 -11.49 -9.08 7.25
CA ARG A 89 -10.14 -9.02 7.85
C ARG A 89 -9.12 -8.40 6.90
N LEU A 90 -9.30 -8.51 5.58
CA LEU A 90 -8.46 -7.78 4.62
C LEU A 90 -8.59 -6.27 4.81
N VAL A 91 -9.81 -5.76 4.96
CA VAL A 91 -10.05 -4.34 5.26
C VAL A 91 -9.42 -3.95 6.60
N GLU A 92 -9.74 -4.68 7.68
CA GLU A 92 -9.19 -4.41 9.02
C GLU A 92 -7.64 -4.42 9.03
N GLY A 93 -7.06 -5.41 8.36
CA GLY A 93 -5.61 -5.57 8.21
C GLY A 93 -4.97 -4.46 7.38
N ALA A 94 -5.60 -4.09 6.26
CA ALA A 94 -5.15 -2.99 5.41
C ALA A 94 -5.22 -1.64 6.13
N GLU A 95 -6.29 -1.38 6.88
CA GLU A 95 -6.41 -0.15 7.69
C GLU A 95 -5.34 -0.08 8.78
N ARG A 96 -5.05 -1.20 9.45
CA ARG A 96 -3.94 -1.30 10.41
C ARG A 96 -2.61 -0.96 9.74
N LEU A 97 -2.32 -1.57 8.59
CA LEU A 97 -1.09 -1.32 7.83
C LEU A 97 -1.01 0.14 7.36
N LEU A 98 -2.12 0.74 6.93
CA LEU A 98 -2.17 2.16 6.58
C LEU A 98 -1.79 3.05 7.77
N ARG A 99 -2.32 2.78 8.97
CA ARG A 99 -1.94 3.51 10.19
C ARG A 99 -0.44 3.37 10.50
N GLU A 100 0.11 2.17 10.33
CA GLU A 100 1.54 1.91 10.53
C GLU A 100 2.42 2.64 9.52
N ILE A 101 2.05 2.63 8.22
CA ILE A 101 2.72 3.36 7.15
C ILE A 101 2.71 4.86 7.44
N VAL A 102 1.55 5.43 7.78
CA VAL A 102 1.41 6.85 8.12
C VAL A 102 2.27 7.21 9.33
N ALA A 103 2.23 6.40 10.40
CA ALA A 103 3.01 6.65 11.61
C ALA A 103 4.53 6.54 11.38
N PHE A 104 4.96 5.69 10.44
CA PHE A 104 6.36 5.58 10.02
C PHE A 104 6.77 6.76 9.14
N ALA A 105 5.97 7.09 8.11
CA ALA A 105 6.22 8.18 7.18
C ALA A 105 6.26 9.55 7.87
N ALA A 106 5.47 9.75 8.93
CA ALA A 106 5.50 10.97 9.74
C ALA A 106 6.85 11.22 10.43
N ARG A 107 7.64 10.17 10.64
CA ARG A 107 8.96 10.25 11.31
C ARG A 107 10.13 10.39 10.32
N LEU A 108 9.87 10.23 9.03
CA LEU A 108 10.89 10.30 8.00
C LEU A 108 10.89 11.68 7.33
N ASN A 109 12.06 12.32 7.34
CA ASN A 109 12.28 13.50 6.52
C ASN A 109 12.48 13.07 5.07
N TRP A 110 11.73 13.68 4.17
CA TRP A 110 11.93 13.56 2.74
C TRP A 110 12.81 14.71 2.26
N GLN A 111 13.88 14.38 1.54
CA GLN A 111 14.69 15.37 0.87
C GLN A 111 14.31 15.36 -0.61
N GLY A 112 13.63 16.40 -1.06
CA GLY A 112 13.43 16.62 -2.50
C GLY A 112 14.76 16.87 -3.21
N GLU A 113 14.82 16.60 -4.51
CA GLU A 113 15.94 17.01 -5.35
C GLU A 113 15.75 18.50 -5.74
N GLY A 114 16.64 19.40 -5.31
CA GLY A 114 16.63 20.82 -5.70
C GLY A 114 17.22 21.77 -4.65
N ASP A 115 17.53 23.01 -5.06
CA ASP A 115 18.12 24.06 -4.21
C ASP A 115 17.10 24.72 -3.25
N ASP A 116 15.80 24.56 -3.50
CA ASP A 116 14.71 25.00 -2.62
C ASP A 116 14.30 23.86 -1.68
N ILE A 117 15.14 23.57 -0.68
CA ILE A 117 14.90 22.48 0.28
C ILE A 117 13.78 22.89 1.25
N VAL A 118 12.53 22.65 0.85
CA VAL A 118 11.45 22.48 1.83
C VAL A 118 11.65 21.09 2.44
N LYS A 119 11.96 21.04 3.74
CA LYS A 119 11.96 19.77 4.49
C LYS A 119 10.51 19.33 4.65
N GLU A 120 10.06 18.48 3.75
CA GLU A 120 8.78 17.80 3.87
C GLU A 120 8.99 16.47 4.57
N THR A 121 7.98 15.97 5.28
CA THR A 121 7.99 14.58 5.75
C THR A 121 7.57 13.68 4.60
N LEU A 122 7.95 12.40 4.63
CA LEU A 122 7.43 11.43 3.68
C LEU A 122 5.88 11.38 3.73
N LEU A 123 5.29 11.61 4.92
CA LEU A 123 3.84 11.69 5.06
C LEU A 123 3.24 12.78 4.16
N HIS A 124 3.84 13.98 4.11
CA HIS A 124 3.35 15.05 3.24
C HIS A 124 3.33 14.64 1.77
N VAL A 125 4.40 13.97 1.31
CA VAL A 125 4.49 13.45 -0.06
C VAL A 125 3.41 12.40 -0.34
N LEU A 126 3.15 11.50 0.61
CA LEU A 126 2.10 10.49 0.48
C LEU A 126 0.71 11.12 0.46
N GLU A 127 0.45 12.13 1.29
CA GLU A 127 -0.82 12.89 1.30
C GLU A 127 -1.06 13.63 -0.02
N GLU A 128 -0.03 14.23 -0.60
CA GLU A 128 -0.13 14.98 -1.85
C GLU A 128 -0.33 14.06 -3.07
N ARG A 129 0.37 12.90 -3.09
CA ARG A 129 0.46 12.06 -4.29
C ARG A 129 -0.38 10.79 -4.24
N GLY A 130 -0.81 10.38 -3.04
CA GLY A 130 -1.37 9.07 -2.82
C GLY A 130 -0.35 7.95 -3.04
N PHE A 131 -0.75 6.73 -2.68
CA PHE A 131 0.02 5.52 -2.95
C PHE A 131 -0.90 4.31 -3.07
N ALA A 132 -0.34 3.19 -3.51
CA ALA A 132 -0.95 1.88 -3.39
C ALA A 132 0.00 0.98 -2.60
N PHE A 133 -0.54 -0.05 -1.96
CA PHE A 133 0.29 -1.05 -1.30
C PHE A 133 -0.28 -2.43 -1.47
N ASP A 134 0.61 -3.39 -1.65
CA ASP A 134 0.24 -4.79 -1.82
C ASP A 134 0.27 -5.50 -0.48
N VAL A 135 -0.72 -6.35 -0.23
CA VAL A 135 -0.87 -7.13 0.99
C VAL A 135 -1.14 -8.58 0.66
N VAL A 136 -0.71 -9.48 1.53
CA VAL A 136 -1.01 -10.91 1.43
C VAL A 136 -1.73 -11.39 2.69
N ALA A 137 -2.79 -12.18 2.51
CA ALA A 137 -3.49 -12.87 3.59
C ALA A 137 -2.82 -14.23 3.87
N MET A 138 -2.12 -14.32 5.00
CA MET A 138 -1.29 -15.44 5.42
C MET A 138 -2.08 -16.36 6.34
N GLY A 139 -2.50 -17.53 5.84
CA GLY A 139 -3.18 -18.53 6.68
C GLY A 139 -2.32 -18.99 7.87
N GLU A 140 -2.98 -19.45 8.93
CA GLU A 140 -2.32 -20.24 9.98
C GLU A 140 -1.89 -21.61 9.43
N GLY A 141 -0.62 -21.95 9.66
CA GLY A 141 -0.17 -23.33 9.52
C GLY A 141 -0.60 -24.11 10.77
N ALA A 142 -1.42 -25.14 10.60
CA ALA A 142 -1.59 -26.31 11.49
C ALA A 142 -0.93 -26.20 12.88
N GLY A 143 -1.60 -25.58 13.85
CA GLY A 143 -0.99 -25.36 15.16
C GLY A 143 -1.88 -24.77 16.24
N GLY A 144 -3.15 -25.17 16.35
CA GLY A 144 -4.02 -24.72 17.43
C GLY A 144 -5.36 -25.42 17.40
N GLY A 145 -5.48 -26.54 18.11
CA GLY A 145 -6.77 -27.16 18.37
C GLY A 145 -7.56 -26.30 19.36
N GLY A 146 -8.56 -25.60 18.85
CA GLY A 146 -9.54 -24.85 19.61
C GLY A 146 -10.59 -24.32 18.63
N ASP A 147 -11.83 -24.20 19.06
CA ASP A 147 -12.98 -23.75 18.26
C ASP A 147 -12.90 -22.27 17.79
N ASP A 148 -11.68 -21.70 17.71
CA ASP A 148 -11.39 -20.38 17.16
C ASP A 148 -11.06 -20.51 15.67
N ASP A 149 -12.11 -20.63 14.88
CA ASP A 149 -12.36 -19.97 13.59
C ASP A 149 -11.15 -19.33 12.84
N GLY A 150 -10.07 -20.12 12.64
CA GLY A 150 -8.82 -19.92 11.90
C GLY A 150 -8.43 -18.47 11.62
N ASP A 151 -7.46 -17.93 12.37
CA ASP A 151 -6.99 -16.57 12.12
C ASP A 151 -5.99 -16.53 10.95
N TYR A 152 -6.02 -15.46 10.15
CA TYR A 152 -5.01 -15.25 9.13
C TYR A 152 -4.49 -13.83 9.20
N GLU A 153 -3.19 -13.68 9.04
CA GLU A 153 -2.49 -12.42 9.22
C GLU A 153 -2.39 -11.68 7.89
N VAL A 154 -2.72 -10.39 7.87
CA VAL A 154 -2.51 -9.54 6.68
C VAL A 154 -1.14 -8.87 6.79
N GLN A 155 -0.26 -9.13 5.83
CA GLN A 155 1.10 -8.60 5.80
C GLN A 155 1.35 -7.70 4.59
N LEU A 156 2.13 -6.64 4.78
CA LEU A 156 2.58 -5.74 3.71
C LEU A 156 3.64 -6.43 2.83
N VAL A 157 3.47 -6.31 1.50
CA VAL A 157 4.37 -6.87 0.49
C VAL A 157 5.18 -5.77 -0.19
N GLU A 158 4.50 -4.74 -0.71
CA GLU A 158 5.12 -3.68 -1.51
C GLU A 158 4.39 -2.34 -1.32
N LEU A 159 5.11 -1.21 -1.48
CA LEU A 159 4.55 0.13 -1.64
C LEU A 159 4.78 0.62 -3.07
N ASN A 160 3.72 1.13 -3.70
CA ASN A 160 3.68 1.57 -5.09
C ASN A 160 3.18 3.02 -5.21
N PRO A 161 3.69 3.84 -6.14
CA PRO A 161 3.13 5.16 -6.42
C PRO A 161 1.69 5.06 -6.97
N PHE A 162 0.81 5.98 -6.60
CA PHE A 162 -0.59 5.98 -7.06
C PHE A 162 -0.77 6.63 -8.45
N GLY A 163 -1.71 6.10 -9.24
CA GLY A 163 -2.24 6.76 -10.44
C GLY A 163 -1.83 6.14 -11.77
N ALA A 164 -2.59 6.47 -12.82
CA ALA A 164 -2.45 5.90 -14.16
C ALA A 164 -1.14 6.24 -14.89
N THR A 165 -0.46 7.31 -14.46
CA THR A 165 0.81 7.76 -15.03
C THR A 165 2.01 7.09 -14.38
N THR A 166 1.79 6.24 -13.37
CA THR A 166 2.85 5.48 -12.70
C THR A 166 2.89 4.05 -13.24
N GLY A 167 3.91 3.28 -12.88
CA GLY A 167 3.96 1.84 -13.19
C GLY A 167 2.94 1.00 -12.40
N CYS A 168 2.07 1.62 -11.61
CA CYS A 168 1.10 0.94 -10.77
C CYS A 168 -0.09 0.42 -11.60
N GLY A 169 -0.18 -0.90 -11.75
CA GLY A 169 -1.38 -1.55 -12.32
C GLY A 169 -2.63 -1.34 -11.46
N SER A 170 -3.78 -1.16 -12.11
CA SER A 170 -5.11 -1.01 -11.47
C SER A 170 -5.85 -2.34 -11.23
N LEU A 171 -5.32 -3.46 -11.73
CA LEU A 171 -5.85 -4.81 -11.53
C LEU A 171 -7.30 -4.96 -12.01
N LEU A 172 -8.24 -5.31 -11.14
CA LEU A 172 -9.67 -5.43 -11.50
C LEU A 172 -10.34 -4.07 -11.77
N PHE A 173 -9.72 -2.96 -11.34
CA PHE A 173 -10.20 -1.63 -11.66
C PHE A 173 -9.62 -1.13 -12.97
N HIS A 174 -10.29 -0.15 -13.57
CA HIS A 174 -9.84 0.59 -14.73
C HIS A 174 -9.69 2.06 -14.36
N TRP A 175 -8.47 2.59 -14.43
CA TRP A 175 -8.11 3.96 -14.01
C TRP A 175 -9.05 5.07 -14.52
N ILE A 176 -9.65 4.91 -15.70
CA ILE A 176 -10.59 5.90 -16.27
C ILE A 176 -12.05 5.62 -15.88
N LYS A 177 -12.47 4.36 -15.84
CA LYS A 177 -13.89 4.01 -15.68
C LYS A 177 -14.30 3.99 -14.22
N ASP A 178 -13.39 3.54 -13.37
CA ASP A 178 -13.57 3.43 -11.92
C ASP A 178 -12.79 4.53 -11.20
N ALA A 179 -12.54 5.66 -11.88
CA ALA A 179 -11.83 6.79 -11.30
C ALA A 179 -12.57 7.35 -10.08
N GLY A 180 -13.91 7.36 -10.10
CA GLY A 180 -14.71 7.80 -8.95
C GLY A 180 -14.41 6.95 -7.72
N VAL A 181 -14.51 5.63 -7.83
CA VAL A 181 -14.10 4.68 -6.78
C VAL A 181 -12.64 4.86 -6.37
N LEU A 182 -11.69 4.82 -7.30
CA LEU A 182 -10.25 4.82 -6.99
C LEU A 182 -9.77 6.12 -6.33
N TYR A 183 -10.42 7.25 -6.63
CA TYR A 183 -10.13 8.54 -5.99
C TYR A 183 -11.05 8.82 -4.78
N GLY A 184 -11.92 7.89 -4.42
CA GLY A 184 -12.87 8.04 -3.31
C GLY A 184 -13.85 9.19 -3.51
N LEU A 185 -14.29 9.42 -4.75
CA LEU A 185 -15.28 10.44 -5.11
C LEU A 185 -16.71 9.90 -5.13
N GLU A 186 -16.87 8.59 -5.13
CA GLU A 186 -18.17 7.92 -5.00
C GLU A 186 -18.47 7.71 -3.51
N GLU A 187 -19.70 8.00 -3.09
CA GLU A 187 -20.19 7.70 -1.73
C GLU A 187 -20.56 6.21 -1.64
N GLU A 188 -20.45 5.62 -0.45
CA GLU A 188 -21.00 4.29 -0.19
C GLU A 188 -22.54 4.39 -0.19
N ASP A 189 -23.20 3.70 -1.12
CA ASP A 189 -24.67 3.54 -1.16
C ASP A 189 -25.20 2.69 0.02
#